data_AF-A0A8J5PHQ9-F1
#
_entry.id   AF-A0A8J5PHQ9-F1
#
_cell.length_a   1.000
_cell.length_b   1.000
_cell.length_c   1.000
_cell.angle_alpha   90.00
_cell.angle_beta   90.00
_cell.angle_gamma   90.00
#
_symmetry.space_group_name_H-M   'P 1'
#
loop_
_entity.id
_entity.type
_entity.pdbx_description
1 polymer ?
#
loop_
_entity_poly.entity_id
_entity_poly.type
_entity_poly.pdbx_seq_one_letter_code
_entity_poly.pdbx_strand_id
1 'polypeptide(L)'
;MATAPRYRIESITTSFQSGNPDARFSVRWNGKGFYIKISPTKFIDSPEMTQKYMIYLKVLKSGEEVIGDIYDTDIYKWVMAPFKPLLVELAPPPACNPKDIKITLDEHQFPEFVVFELDIIDEKLCPRRVVAETSPVRPSFVSFFDDFLDDLETWTAFYDPAGIVPSFQDPEDALFKPPSKVLIDHCETECFFKPCNSGVQTKHELETYKMIHAAGLDSRLNLCHLYGIVMDEYDFILGVLLTHIHNRGCPLSTKIAPEEPGDPPPEVRQR
;
A
#
# COMPACT_ATOMS: atom_id res chain seq x y z
N MET A 1 7.74 -0.08 -29.87
CA MET A 1 6.52 -0.63 -29.24
C MET A 1 6.27 0.23 -28.01
N ALA A 2 5.12 0.92 -27.92
CA ALA A 2 4.82 1.71 -26.74
C ALA A 2 4.59 0.74 -25.57
N THR A 3 5.49 0.76 -24.60
CA THR A 3 5.36 0.03 -23.34
C THR A 3 4.03 0.43 -22.71
N ALA A 4 3.21 -0.56 -22.33
CA ALA A 4 1.96 -0.30 -21.65
C ALA A 4 2.25 0.60 -20.42
N PRO A 5 1.47 1.65 -20.18
CA PRO A 5 1.69 2.50 -19.03
C PRO A 5 1.62 1.66 -17.75
N ARG A 6 2.69 1.68 -16.95
CA ARG A 6 2.78 0.98 -15.67
C ARG A 6 2.00 1.80 -14.63
N TYR A 7 0.73 1.49 -14.48
CA TYR A 7 -0.09 2.02 -13.40
C TYR A 7 -0.55 0.90 -12.47
N ARG A 8 -0.86 1.28 -11.24
CA ARG A 8 -1.40 0.37 -10.25
C ARG A 8 -2.65 0.97 -9.62
N ILE A 9 -3.72 0.18 -9.57
CA ILE A 9 -4.84 0.51 -8.69
C ILE A 9 -4.43 0.05 -7.29
N GLU A 10 -4.22 1.00 -6.39
CA GLU A 10 -3.73 0.74 -5.04
C GLU A 10 -4.84 0.28 -4.11
N SER A 11 -6.01 0.90 -4.23
CA SER A 11 -7.18 0.58 -3.44
C SER A 11 -8.45 1.04 -4.12
N ILE A 12 -9.53 0.35 -3.79
CA ILE A 12 -10.88 0.73 -4.17
C ILE A 12 -11.67 0.81 -2.88
N THR A 13 -12.24 1.97 -2.60
CA THR A 13 -13.14 2.14 -1.47
C THR A 13 -14.56 2.28 -2.00
N THR A 14 -15.46 1.43 -1.52
CA THR A 14 -16.89 1.59 -1.73
C THR A 14 -17.55 1.85 -0.39
N SER A 15 -18.61 2.65 -0.34
CA SER A 15 -19.36 2.82 0.90
C SER A 15 -20.13 1.55 1.26
N PHE A 16 -19.82 1.02 2.44
CA PHE A 16 -20.50 -0.15 3.03
C PHE A 16 -21.94 0.16 3.47
N GLN A 17 -22.27 1.43 3.72
CA GLN A 17 -23.61 1.84 4.08
C GLN A 17 -24.58 1.60 2.92
N SER A 18 -25.64 0.83 3.17
CA SER A 18 -26.73 0.58 2.24
C SER A 18 -27.40 1.91 1.88
N GLY A 19 -27.11 2.44 0.69
CA GLY A 19 -27.71 3.68 0.20
C GLY A 19 -26.71 4.72 -0.28
N ASN A 20 -25.42 4.57 0.02
CA ASN A 20 -24.39 5.35 -0.66
C ASN A 20 -23.76 4.49 -1.77
N PRO A 21 -24.01 4.83 -3.05
CA PRO A 21 -23.45 4.13 -4.18
C PRO A 21 -22.13 4.76 -4.66
N ASP A 22 -21.44 5.54 -3.84
CA ASP A 22 -20.15 6.13 -4.21
C ASP A 22 -19.03 5.07 -4.22
N ALA A 23 -18.10 5.24 -5.17
CA ALA A 23 -16.86 4.49 -5.25
C ALA A 23 -15.68 5.46 -5.42
N ARG A 24 -14.54 5.08 -4.87
CA ARG A 24 -13.28 5.80 -5.04
C ARG A 24 -12.18 4.83 -5.46
N PHE A 25 -11.45 5.19 -6.51
CA PHE A 25 -10.28 4.49 -6.99
C PHE A 25 -9.04 5.31 -6.65
N SER A 26 -8.09 4.68 -5.97
CA SER A 26 -6.76 5.24 -5.74
C SER A 26 -5.81 4.61 -6.75
N VAL A 27 -5.21 5.42 -7.60
CA VAL A 27 -4.35 4.96 -8.70
C VAL A 27 -2.99 5.60 -8.57
N ARG A 28 -1.95 4.79 -8.67
CA ARG A 28 -0.57 5.26 -8.76
C ARG A 28 -0.11 5.25 -10.20
N TRP A 29 0.43 6.39 -10.65
CA TRP A 29 0.94 6.55 -12.01
C TRP A 29 2.19 7.45 -12.00
N ASN A 30 3.33 6.87 -12.39
CA ASN A 30 4.64 7.55 -12.42
C ASN A 30 4.95 8.29 -11.10
N GLY A 31 4.71 7.65 -9.95
CA GLY A 31 4.98 8.21 -8.63
C GLY A 31 3.85 9.08 -8.07
N LYS A 32 2.97 9.63 -8.92
CA LYS A 32 1.85 10.48 -8.47
C LYS A 32 0.60 9.68 -8.13
N GLY A 33 -0.13 10.16 -7.13
CA GLY A 33 -1.42 9.64 -6.71
C GLY A 33 -2.58 10.27 -7.49
N PHE A 34 -3.51 9.45 -7.95
CA PHE A 34 -4.71 9.89 -8.65
C PHE A 34 -5.94 9.30 -7.96
N TYR A 35 -6.80 10.17 -7.45
CA TYR A 35 -7.98 9.76 -6.70
C TYR A 35 -9.23 10.07 -7.50
N ILE A 36 -9.86 9.02 -8.04
CA ILE A 36 -11.04 9.14 -8.90
C ILE A 36 -12.27 8.78 -8.07
N LYS A 37 -13.16 9.74 -7.88
CA LYS A 37 -14.46 9.55 -7.24
C LYS A 37 -15.55 9.38 -8.30
N ILE A 38 -16.40 8.39 -8.10
CA ILE A 38 -17.60 8.15 -8.91
C ILE A 38 -18.79 8.24 -7.97
N SER A 39 -19.75 9.10 -8.33
CA SER A 39 -21.01 9.24 -7.60
C SER A 39 -22.17 9.33 -8.58
N PRO A 40 -23.18 8.46 -8.47
CA PRO A 40 -24.41 8.56 -9.26
C PRO A 40 -25.15 9.89 -9.14
N THR A 41 -24.90 10.66 -8.08
CA THR A 41 -25.42 12.03 -7.95
C THR A 41 -24.90 12.99 -9.03
N LYS A 42 -23.83 12.60 -9.73
CA LYS A 42 -23.21 13.33 -10.85
C LYS A 42 -23.59 12.76 -12.22
N PHE A 43 -24.55 11.84 -12.26
CA PHE A 43 -25.04 11.27 -13.52
C PHE A 43 -26.27 12.06 -13.96
N ILE A 44 -26.17 12.72 -15.10
CA ILE A 44 -27.19 13.59 -15.68
C ILE A 44 -27.69 12.91 -16.95
N ASP A 45 -28.99 12.65 -17.03
CA ASP A 45 -29.66 12.05 -18.19
C ASP A 45 -28.94 10.79 -18.73
N SER A 46 -28.48 9.94 -17.81
CA SER A 46 -27.63 8.77 -18.12
C SER A 46 -28.16 7.45 -17.51
N PRO A 47 -29.41 7.02 -17.80
CA PRO A 47 -29.98 5.78 -17.24
C PRO A 47 -29.19 4.51 -17.56
N GLU A 48 -28.64 4.34 -18.77
CA GLU A 48 -27.93 3.12 -19.17
C GLU A 48 -26.60 3.00 -18.41
N MET A 49 -25.83 4.08 -18.36
CA MET A 49 -24.57 4.12 -17.64
C MET A 49 -24.79 4.03 -16.13
N THR A 50 -25.90 4.58 -15.61
CA THR A 50 -26.29 4.38 -14.21
C THR A 50 -26.51 2.90 -13.92
N GLN A 51 -27.28 2.19 -14.75
CA GLN A 51 -27.52 0.77 -14.58
C GLN A 51 -26.21 -0.03 -14.65
N LYS A 52 -25.37 0.25 -15.64
CA LYS A 52 -24.04 -0.36 -15.80
C LYS A 52 -23.18 -0.16 -14.56
N TYR A 53 -23.09 1.06 -14.06
CA TYR A 53 -22.35 1.39 -12.85
C TYR A 53 -22.86 0.62 -11.62
N MET A 54 -24.18 0.50 -11.45
CA MET A 54 -24.75 -0.24 -10.31
C MET A 54 -24.41 -1.74 -10.36
N ILE A 55 -24.31 -2.32 -11.56
CA ILE A 55 -23.86 -3.70 -11.71
C ILE A 55 -22.38 -3.81 -11.32
N TYR A 56 -21.54 -2.90 -11.82
CA TYR A 56 -20.11 -2.87 -11.47
C TYR A 56 -19.89 -2.67 -9.96
N LEU A 57 -20.66 -1.79 -9.33
CA LEU A 57 -20.58 -1.54 -7.90
C LEU A 57 -20.88 -2.81 -7.07
N LYS A 58 -21.77 -3.69 -7.54
CA LYS A 58 -22.02 -4.98 -6.86
C LYS A 58 -20.79 -5.87 -6.86
N VAL A 59 -20.06 -5.91 -7.97
CA VAL A 59 -18.78 -6.66 -8.07
C VAL A 59 -17.73 -6.05 -7.15
N LEU A 60 -17.58 -4.73 -7.15
CA LEU A 60 -16.61 -4.07 -6.25
C LEU A 60 -16.95 -4.27 -4.77
N LYS A 61 -18.23 -4.36 -4.42
CA LYS A 61 -18.69 -4.58 -3.04
C LYS A 61 -18.56 -6.03 -2.58
N SER A 62 -18.58 -7.00 -3.48
CA SER A 62 -18.38 -8.41 -3.09
C SER A 62 -16.92 -8.72 -2.74
N GLY A 63 -15.98 -8.00 -3.36
CA GLY A 63 -14.56 -8.30 -3.26
C GLY A 63 -14.14 -9.54 -4.09
N GLU A 64 -15.05 -10.08 -4.89
CA GLU A 64 -14.78 -11.18 -5.82
C GLU A 64 -14.18 -10.65 -7.11
N GLU A 65 -13.22 -11.38 -7.69
CA GLU A 65 -12.60 -11.02 -8.98
C GLU A 65 -13.63 -11.06 -10.12
N VAL A 66 -14.65 -11.92 -10.01
CA VAL A 66 -15.67 -12.14 -11.03
C VAL A 66 -17.05 -12.35 -10.41
N ILE A 67 -18.06 -11.67 -10.94
CA ILE A 67 -19.47 -11.99 -10.70
C ILE A 67 -20.20 -12.13 -12.02
N GLY A 68 -20.76 -13.32 -12.27
CA GLY A 68 -21.34 -13.66 -13.57
C GLY A 68 -20.25 -13.59 -14.64
N ASP A 69 -20.46 -12.73 -15.65
CA ASP A 69 -19.51 -12.52 -16.75
C ASP A 69 -18.69 -11.22 -16.61
N ILE A 70 -18.73 -10.57 -15.44
CA ILE A 70 -18.06 -9.27 -15.22
C ILE A 70 -16.84 -9.48 -14.32
N TYR A 71 -15.67 -9.19 -14.89
CA TYR A 71 -14.40 -9.17 -14.17
C TYR A 71 -14.17 -7.78 -13.58
N ASP A 72 -13.55 -7.73 -12.41
CA ASP A 72 -13.10 -6.48 -11.80
C ASP A 72 -12.18 -5.67 -12.75
N THR A 73 -11.36 -6.35 -13.54
CA THR A 73 -10.49 -5.74 -14.56
C THR A 73 -11.26 -5.01 -15.67
N ASP A 74 -12.49 -5.42 -15.98
CA ASP A 74 -13.33 -4.72 -16.95
C ASP A 74 -13.85 -3.40 -16.38
N ILE A 75 -14.14 -3.40 -15.07
CA ILE A 75 -14.48 -2.18 -14.32
C ILE A 75 -13.28 -1.23 -14.33
N TYR A 76 -12.08 -1.75 -14.07
CA TYR A 76 -10.85 -0.96 -14.08
C TYR A 76 -10.60 -0.32 -15.44
N LYS A 77 -10.74 -1.09 -16.53
CA LYS A 77 -10.61 -0.57 -17.89
C LYS A 77 -11.65 0.51 -18.18
N TRP A 78 -12.89 0.30 -17.77
CA TRP A 78 -13.99 1.25 -17.98
C TRP A 78 -13.74 2.57 -17.23
N VAL A 79 -13.37 2.51 -15.94
CA VAL A 79 -13.06 3.71 -15.15
C VAL A 79 -11.84 4.44 -15.71
N MET A 80 -10.77 3.71 -16.05
CA MET A 80 -9.51 4.33 -16.46
C MET A 80 -9.53 4.92 -17.87
N ALA A 81 -10.41 4.44 -18.76
CA ALA A 81 -10.47 4.86 -20.16
C ALA A 81 -10.50 6.39 -20.36
N PRO A 82 -11.40 7.17 -19.72
CA PRO A 82 -11.45 8.62 -19.88
C PRO A 82 -10.24 9.36 -19.27
N PHE A 83 -9.57 8.80 -18.27
CA PHE A 83 -8.49 9.49 -17.56
C PHE A 83 -7.12 9.30 -18.20
N LYS A 84 -6.88 8.23 -18.97
CA LYS A 84 -5.56 7.92 -19.55
C LYS A 84 -4.85 9.13 -20.20
N PRO A 85 -5.50 9.93 -21.07
CA PRO A 85 -4.84 11.10 -21.66
C PRO A 85 -4.41 12.13 -20.60
N LEU A 86 -5.28 12.39 -19.61
CA LEU A 86 -5.03 13.33 -18.52
C LEU A 86 -3.89 12.86 -17.61
N LEU A 87 -3.80 11.56 -17.34
CA LEU A 87 -2.73 10.99 -16.52
C LEU A 87 -1.36 11.14 -17.20
N VAL A 88 -1.30 10.92 -18.51
CA VAL A 88 -0.07 11.11 -19.30
C VAL A 88 0.38 12.57 -19.28
N GLU A 89 -0.55 13.52 -19.35
CA GLU A 89 -0.26 14.95 -19.30
C GLU A 89 0.19 15.40 -17.89
N LEU A 90 -0.48 14.94 -16.83
CA LEU A 90 -0.25 15.41 -15.46
C LEU A 90 0.90 14.71 -14.74
N ALA A 91 1.22 13.49 -15.15
CA ALA A 91 2.31 12.68 -14.63
C ALA A 91 3.06 12.04 -15.80
N PRO A 92 3.78 12.84 -16.61
CA PRO A 92 4.63 12.28 -17.66
C PRO A 92 5.71 11.37 -17.05
N PRO A 93 6.28 10.44 -17.83
CA PRO A 93 7.41 9.64 -17.36
C PRO A 93 8.53 10.52 -16.81
N PRO A 94 9.26 10.08 -15.78
CA PRO A 94 10.40 10.82 -15.26
C PRO A 94 11.41 11.14 -16.38
N ALA A 95 11.97 12.35 -16.34
CA ALA A 95 12.97 12.79 -17.32
C ALA A 95 14.36 12.16 -17.11
N CYS A 96 14.62 11.61 -15.92
CA CYS A 96 15.85 10.91 -15.60
C CYS A 96 15.90 9.53 -16.25
N ASN A 97 17.10 8.91 -16.28
CA ASN A 97 17.14 7.51 -16.68
C ASN A 97 16.39 6.67 -15.64
N PRO A 98 15.64 5.64 -16.06
CA PRO A 98 14.99 4.68 -15.17
C PRO A 98 15.87 4.15 -14.03
N LYS A 99 17.16 3.96 -14.29
CA LYS A 99 18.13 3.43 -13.31
C LYS A 99 18.50 4.42 -12.21
N ASP A 100 18.28 5.70 -12.46
CA ASP A 100 18.64 6.80 -11.57
C ASP A 100 17.44 7.24 -10.71
N ILE A 101 16.27 6.59 -10.87
CA ILE A 101 15.10 6.83 -10.03
C ILE A 101 15.45 6.46 -8.59
N LYS A 102 15.44 7.47 -7.73
CA LYS A 102 15.59 7.34 -6.29
C LYS A 102 14.56 8.26 -5.65
N ILE A 103 13.67 7.67 -4.88
CA ILE A 103 12.70 8.37 -4.06
C ILE A 103 12.88 7.95 -2.61
N THR A 104 12.43 8.77 -1.67
CA THR A 104 12.37 8.41 -0.26
C THR A 104 11.10 7.62 0.04
N LEU A 105 11.03 7.00 1.22
CA LEU A 105 9.79 6.39 1.70
C LEU A 105 8.72 7.47 1.92
N ASP A 106 9.12 8.68 2.32
CA ASP A 106 8.22 9.82 2.48
C ASP A 106 7.55 10.20 1.14
N GLU A 107 8.33 10.42 0.09
CA GLU A 107 7.81 10.72 -1.26
C GLU A 107 6.92 9.59 -1.80
N HIS A 108 7.21 8.34 -1.42
CA HIS A 108 6.38 7.19 -1.79
C HIS A 108 5.03 7.19 -1.07
N GLN A 109 5.04 7.42 0.24
CA GLN A 109 3.85 7.38 1.09
C GLN A 109 2.96 8.61 0.90
N PHE A 110 3.57 9.77 0.67
CA PHE A 110 2.91 11.06 0.50
C PHE A 110 3.18 11.64 -0.90
N PRO A 111 2.71 10.98 -1.97
CA PRO A 111 2.94 11.46 -3.31
C PRO A 111 2.22 12.79 -3.56
N GLU A 112 2.74 13.56 -4.52
CA GLU A 112 1.92 14.55 -5.20
C GLU A 112 0.66 13.89 -5.75
N PHE A 113 -0.49 14.57 -5.63
CA PHE A 113 -1.76 13.99 -6.01
C PHE A 113 -2.66 14.89 -6.83
N VAL A 114 -3.57 14.25 -7.55
CA VAL A 114 -4.67 14.92 -8.27
C VAL A 114 -5.98 14.20 -7.96
N VAL A 115 -7.02 14.98 -7.66
CA VAL A 115 -8.37 14.46 -7.42
C VAL A 115 -9.23 14.68 -8.66
N PHE A 116 -9.96 13.64 -9.02
CA PHE A 116 -10.92 13.63 -10.11
C PHE A 116 -12.30 13.19 -9.64
N GLU A 117 -13.32 13.78 -10.24
CA GLU A 117 -14.67 13.24 -10.24
C GLU A 117 -15.00 12.75 -11.66
N LEU A 118 -15.67 11.61 -11.76
CA LEU A 118 -16.23 11.12 -13.02
C LEU A 118 -17.70 11.53 -13.09
N ASP A 119 -17.96 12.60 -13.84
CA ASP A 119 -19.33 12.97 -14.21
C ASP A 119 -19.76 12.08 -15.38
N ILE A 120 -21.07 11.82 -15.48
CA ILE A 120 -21.65 11.10 -16.61
C ILE A 120 -22.81 11.92 -17.13
N ILE A 121 -22.69 12.46 -18.35
CA ILE A 121 -23.67 13.37 -18.93
C ILE A 121 -24.06 12.81 -20.29
N ASP A 122 -25.35 12.61 -20.52
CA ASP A 122 -25.88 12.05 -21.77
C ASP A 122 -25.17 10.74 -22.17
N GLU A 123 -25.01 9.82 -21.20
CA GLU A 123 -24.32 8.52 -21.34
C GLU A 123 -22.81 8.60 -21.63
N LYS A 124 -22.19 9.78 -21.52
CA LYS A 124 -20.76 9.98 -21.78
C LYS A 124 -19.96 10.15 -20.50
N LEU A 125 -18.79 9.51 -20.46
CA LEU A 125 -17.82 9.62 -19.37
C LEU A 125 -17.08 10.96 -19.45
N CYS A 126 -17.30 11.83 -18.48
CA CYS A 126 -16.78 13.19 -18.44
C CYS A 126 -15.85 13.37 -17.21
N PRO A 127 -14.53 13.16 -17.36
CA PRO A 127 -13.59 13.33 -16.26
C PRO A 127 -13.45 14.82 -15.91
N ARG A 128 -13.58 15.16 -14.62
CA ARG A 128 -13.42 16.54 -14.13
C ARG A 128 -12.43 16.60 -12.99
N ARG A 129 -11.42 17.46 -13.13
CA ARG A 129 -10.46 17.73 -12.05
C ARG A 129 -11.13 18.51 -10.93
N VAL A 130 -10.83 18.14 -9.68
CA VAL A 130 -11.29 18.83 -8.48
C VAL A 130 -10.08 19.39 -7.74
N VAL A 131 -10.20 20.60 -7.23
CA VAL A 131 -9.19 21.20 -6.36
C VAL A 131 -9.33 20.58 -4.97
N ALA A 132 -8.24 20.02 -4.46
CA ALA A 132 -8.16 19.47 -3.12
C ALA A 132 -6.85 19.94 -2.48
N GLU A 133 -6.96 20.57 -1.31
CA GLU A 133 -5.81 21.06 -0.55
C GLU A 133 -5.10 19.94 0.20
N THR A 134 -5.83 18.89 0.57
CA THR A 134 -5.32 17.74 1.32
C THR A 134 -5.61 16.44 0.59
N SER A 135 -4.71 15.47 0.74
CA SER A 135 -4.89 14.14 0.15
C SER A 135 -6.12 13.47 0.77
N PRO A 136 -7.02 12.89 -0.04
CA PRO A 136 -8.16 12.13 0.46
C PRO A 136 -7.76 10.78 1.08
N VAL A 137 -6.50 10.36 0.93
CA VAL A 137 -5.96 9.11 1.48
C VAL A 137 -4.77 9.44 2.37
N ARG A 138 -4.75 8.88 3.57
CA ARG A 138 -3.55 8.85 4.41
C ARG A 138 -2.94 7.44 4.40
N PRO A 139 -1.60 7.34 4.44
CA PRO A 139 -0.90 6.06 4.55
C PRO A 139 -1.20 5.31 5.84
N SER A 140 -1.39 6.04 6.94
CA SER A 140 -1.68 5.48 8.26
C SER A 140 -2.60 6.41 9.07
N PHE A 141 -3.28 5.80 10.03
CA PHE A 141 -4.02 6.46 11.11
C PHE A 141 -3.63 5.88 12.48
N VAL A 142 -2.51 5.15 12.54
CA VAL A 142 -2.02 4.54 13.77
C VAL A 142 -1.23 5.57 14.54
N SER A 143 -1.77 6.03 15.66
CA SER A 143 -1.06 6.83 16.65
C SER A 143 -1.27 6.23 18.04
N PHE A 144 -0.33 6.51 18.94
CA PHE A 144 -0.42 6.10 20.34
C PHE A 144 -0.26 7.32 21.24
N PHE A 145 -0.61 7.16 22.51
CA PHE A 145 -0.40 8.19 23.53
C PHE A 145 1.09 8.32 23.85
N ASP A 146 1.49 9.50 24.32
CA ASP A 146 2.88 9.85 24.63
C ASP A 146 3.54 8.84 25.58
N ASP A 147 2.81 8.32 26.58
CA ASP A 147 3.34 7.34 27.53
C ASP A 147 3.78 6.02 26.86
N PHE A 148 3.07 5.61 25.81
CA PHE A 148 3.44 4.45 25.00
C PHE A 148 4.61 4.77 24.06
N LEU A 149 4.64 5.97 23.48
CA LEU A 149 5.75 6.39 22.60
C LEU A 149 7.06 6.54 23.38
N ASP A 150 7.01 7.20 24.55
CA ASP A 150 8.14 7.34 25.48
C ASP A 150 8.72 5.97 25.86
N ASP A 151 7.84 5.00 26.14
CA ASP A 151 8.25 3.63 26.44
C ASP A 151 8.95 2.96 25.24
N LEU A 152 8.44 3.16 24.01
CA LEU A 152 9.07 2.64 22.80
C LEU A 152 10.48 3.22 22.59
N GLU A 153 10.68 4.52 22.80
CA GLU A 153 12.00 5.16 22.65
C GLU A 153 13.08 4.55 23.56
N THR A 154 12.69 3.92 24.68
CA THR A 154 13.65 3.31 25.60
C THR A 154 14.36 2.07 25.05
N TRP A 155 13.76 1.40 24.06
CA TRP A 155 14.27 0.11 23.55
C TRP A 155 14.25 -0.02 22.02
N THR A 156 13.66 0.93 21.30
CA THR A 156 13.66 0.98 19.83
C THR A 156 14.00 2.38 19.33
N ALA A 157 14.23 2.52 18.03
CA ALA A 157 14.52 3.80 17.38
C ALA A 157 13.36 4.25 16.49
N PHE A 158 13.18 5.56 16.40
CA PHE A 158 12.24 6.19 15.48
C PHE A 158 12.98 6.70 14.24
N TYR A 159 12.41 6.41 13.07
CA TYR A 159 12.96 6.81 11.79
C TYR A 159 12.01 7.73 11.05
N ASP A 160 12.56 8.84 10.57
CA ASP A 160 11.91 9.72 9.62
C ASP A 160 11.84 9.04 8.24
N PRO A 161 10.67 8.90 7.60
CA PRO A 161 10.52 8.29 6.28
C PRO A 161 11.33 9.01 5.19
N ALA A 162 11.69 10.29 5.35
CA ALA A 162 12.54 11.01 4.42
C ALA A 162 13.99 10.49 4.42
N GLY A 163 14.44 9.88 5.52
CA GLY A 163 15.76 9.24 5.63
C GLY A 163 15.82 7.81 5.06
N ILE A 164 14.69 7.25 4.65
CA ILE A 164 14.55 5.85 4.24
C ILE A 164 14.41 5.76 2.72
N VAL A 165 15.13 4.82 2.09
CA VAL A 165 15.08 4.63 0.63
C VAL A 165 14.49 3.26 0.28
N PRO A 166 13.37 3.19 -0.45
CA PRO A 166 12.87 1.96 -1.04
C PRO A 166 13.91 1.27 -1.94
N SER A 167 14.06 -0.03 -1.78
CA SER A 167 15.02 -0.84 -2.55
C SER A 167 14.31 -1.86 -3.42
N PHE A 168 14.34 -1.63 -4.72
CA PHE A 168 13.76 -2.50 -5.75
C PHE A 168 14.83 -3.03 -6.70
N GLN A 169 14.53 -4.18 -7.32
CA GLN A 169 15.39 -4.72 -8.38
C GLN A 169 15.33 -3.86 -9.66
N ASP A 170 14.14 -3.38 -10.01
CA ASP A 170 13.91 -2.38 -11.04
C ASP A 170 13.57 -1.04 -10.34
N PRO A 171 14.43 0.00 -10.40
CA PRO A 171 14.17 1.25 -9.70
C PRO A 171 12.87 1.95 -10.12
N GLU A 172 12.36 1.70 -11.33
CA GLU A 172 11.04 2.21 -11.74
C GLU A 172 9.91 1.68 -10.87
N ASP A 173 10.06 0.48 -10.30
CA ASP A 173 9.03 -0.12 -9.45
C ASP A 173 8.75 0.75 -8.22
N ALA A 174 9.70 1.57 -7.78
CA ALA A 174 9.49 2.53 -6.70
C ALA A 174 8.34 3.51 -6.99
N LEU A 175 8.03 3.78 -8.26
CA LEU A 175 7.00 4.73 -8.64
C LEU A 175 5.57 4.19 -8.51
N PHE A 176 5.39 2.88 -8.31
CA PHE A 176 4.03 2.29 -8.27
C PHE A 176 3.87 1.03 -7.40
N LYS A 177 4.94 0.32 -7.06
CA LYS A 177 4.87 -0.87 -6.18
C LYS A 177 5.08 -0.45 -4.72
N PRO A 178 4.43 -1.13 -3.76
CA PRO A 178 4.65 -0.83 -2.36
C PRO A 178 6.03 -1.38 -1.95
N PRO A 179 6.81 -0.65 -1.17
CA PRO A 179 8.12 -1.13 -0.73
C PRO A 179 7.95 -2.22 0.32
N SER A 180 8.59 -3.36 0.09
CA SER A 180 8.82 -4.37 1.12
C SER A 180 10.23 -4.32 1.66
N LYS A 181 11.20 -3.94 0.84
CA LYS A 181 12.61 -3.80 1.21
C LYS A 181 12.98 -2.33 1.18
N VAL A 182 13.61 -1.86 2.25
CA VAL A 182 14.05 -0.48 2.39
C VAL A 182 15.48 -0.43 2.93
N LEU A 183 16.12 0.71 2.75
CA LEU A 183 17.47 1.01 3.16
C LEU A 183 17.44 2.17 4.16
N ILE A 184 18.05 1.98 5.33
CA ILE A 184 18.21 3.00 6.38
C ILE A 184 19.69 3.31 6.58
N ASP A 185 20.01 4.24 7.49
CA ASP A 185 21.38 4.60 7.87
C ASP A 185 22.28 4.92 6.66
N HIS A 186 21.88 5.90 5.86
CA HIS A 186 22.62 6.27 4.63
C HIS A 186 22.82 5.12 3.64
N CYS A 187 21.85 4.19 3.59
CA CYS A 187 21.83 3.02 2.72
C CYS A 187 22.76 1.87 3.13
N GLU A 188 23.13 1.78 4.41
CA GLU A 188 24.00 0.71 4.92
C GLU A 188 23.21 -0.52 5.42
N THR A 189 22.00 -0.31 5.96
CA THR A 189 21.22 -1.38 6.57
C THR A 189 19.98 -1.70 5.73
N GLU A 190 19.85 -2.97 5.32
CA GLU A 190 18.65 -3.49 4.64
C GLU A 190 17.59 -3.94 5.65
N CYS A 191 16.38 -3.37 5.54
CA CYS A 191 15.24 -3.73 6.38
C CYS A 191 14.04 -4.17 5.53
N PHE A 192 13.20 -5.01 6.12
CA PHE A 192 11.85 -5.25 5.65
C PHE A 192 10.92 -4.19 6.24
N PHE A 193 10.27 -3.40 5.39
CA PHE A 193 9.27 -2.43 5.81
C PHE A 193 7.89 -3.09 5.85
N LYS A 194 7.25 -3.07 7.02
CA LYS A 194 5.91 -3.59 7.22
C LYS A 194 4.94 -2.43 7.54
N PRO A 195 4.03 -2.07 6.62
CA PRO A 195 3.02 -1.05 6.88
C PRO A 195 2.13 -1.39 8.07
N CYS A 196 1.76 -0.37 8.85
CA CYS A 196 0.87 -0.50 10.00
C CYS A 196 -0.50 0.12 9.69
N ASN A 197 -1.52 -0.73 9.57
CA ASN A 197 -2.87 -0.29 9.19
C ASN A 197 -3.90 -0.37 10.34
N SER A 198 -3.52 -0.93 11.49
CA SER A 198 -4.42 -1.17 12.62
C SER A 198 -3.67 -0.95 13.94
N GLY A 199 -4.09 0.03 14.72
CA GLY A 199 -3.43 0.35 16.00
C GLY A 199 -3.45 -0.82 16.99
N VAL A 200 -4.52 -1.63 17.00
CA VAL A 200 -4.60 -2.82 17.87
C VAL A 200 -3.56 -3.88 17.47
N GLN A 201 -3.45 -4.17 16.17
CA GLN A 201 -2.48 -5.15 15.68
C GLN A 201 -1.06 -4.65 15.84
N THR A 202 -0.81 -3.38 15.50
CA THR A 202 0.49 -2.73 15.66
C THR A 202 0.92 -2.74 17.12
N LYS A 203 0.03 -2.38 18.06
CA LYS A 203 0.34 -2.42 19.49
C LYS A 203 0.75 -3.82 19.95
N HIS A 204 -0.05 -4.83 19.64
CA HIS A 204 0.26 -6.22 20.02
C HIS A 204 1.58 -6.70 19.42
N GLU A 205 1.86 -6.33 18.17
CA GLU A 205 3.11 -6.65 17.49
C GLU A 205 4.32 -5.97 18.18
N LEU A 206 4.22 -4.69 18.52
CA LEU A 206 5.26 -3.95 19.23
C LEU A 206 5.50 -4.50 20.64
N GLU A 207 4.44 -4.83 21.39
CA GLU A 207 4.55 -5.48 22.70
C GLU A 207 5.26 -6.84 22.60
N THR A 208 5.00 -7.59 21.52
CA THR A 208 5.69 -8.86 21.25
C THR A 208 7.18 -8.65 21.03
N TYR A 209 7.56 -7.67 20.19
CA TYR A 209 8.96 -7.34 19.97
C TYR A 209 9.66 -6.84 21.24
N LYS A 210 8.96 -6.08 22.09
CA LYS A 210 9.46 -5.66 23.39
C LYS A 210 9.77 -6.85 24.31
N MET A 211 8.88 -7.84 24.36
CA MET A 211 9.11 -9.06 25.15
C MET A 211 10.31 -9.87 24.64
N ILE A 212 10.49 -9.97 23.33
CA ILE A 212 11.65 -10.62 22.71
C ILE A 212 12.94 -9.89 23.12
N HIS A 213 12.94 -8.56 22.99
CA HIS A 213 14.05 -7.69 23.37
C HIS A 213 14.43 -7.84 24.85
N ALA A 214 13.45 -7.76 25.75
CA ALA A 214 13.67 -7.92 27.18
C ALA A 214 14.20 -9.30 27.57
N ALA A 215 13.87 -10.34 26.81
CA ALA A 215 14.39 -11.69 27.00
C ALA A 215 15.81 -11.88 26.43
N GLY A 216 16.36 -10.89 25.70
CA GLY A 216 17.67 -10.97 25.06
C GLY A 216 17.77 -12.06 24.01
N LEU A 217 16.64 -12.46 23.42
CA LEU A 217 16.55 -13.54 22.43
C LEU A 217 17.04 -13.10 21.05
N ASP A 218 17.10 -11.80 20.84
CA ASP A 218 17.49 -11.06 19.65
C ASP A 218 18.86 -11.54 19.17
N SER A 219 19.83 -11.58 20.07
CA SER A 219 21.22 -11.94 19.74
C SER A 219 21.48 -13.44 19.68
N ARG A 220 20.52 -14.27 20.13
CA ARG A 220 20.71 -15.70 20.38
C ARG A 220 19.98 -16.59 19.39
N LEU A 221 18.91 -16.08 18.78
CA LEU A 221 18.06 -16.82 17.86
C LEU A 221 17.97 -16.05 16.54
N ASN A 222 17.83 -16.80 15.44
CA ASN A 222 17.64 -16.22 14.11
C ASN A 222 16.18 -15.76 13.93
N LEU A 223 15.75 -14.83 14.78
CA LEU A 223 14.42 -14.24 14.79
C LEU A 223 14.38 -13.00 13.89
N CYS A 224 13.17 -12.58 13.53
CA CYS A 224 12.96 -11.30 12.88
C CYS A 224 13.06 -10.20 13.95
N HIS A 225 14.06 -9.32 13.85
CA HIS A 225 14.30 -8.25 14.83
C HIS A 225 13.62 -6.97 14.40
N LEU A 226 13.21 -6.17 15.38
CA LEU A 226 12.76 -4.80 15.18
C LEU A 226 14.00 -3.89 15.15
N TYR A 227 14.22 -3.18 14.05
CA TYR A 227 15.22 -2.13 13.91
C TYR A 227 14.68 -0.78 14.37
N GLY A 228 13.39 -0.55 14.16
CA GLY A 228 12.77 0.72 14.48
C GLY A 228 11.35 0.84 13.98
N ILE A 229 10.78 2.00 14.26
CA ILE A 229 9.43 2.38 13.89
C ILE A 229 9.53 3.60 12.97
N VAL A 230 8.80 3.57 11.87
CA VAL A 230 8.73 4.69 10.92
C VAL A 230 7.54 5.55 11.31
N MET A 231 7.78 6.83 11.58
CA MET A 231 6.74 7.79 11.96
C MET A 231 6.78 9.04 11.11
N ASP A 232 5.62 9.61 10.80
CA ASP A 232 5.54 10.90 10.12
C ASP A 232 5.68 12.09 11.10
N GLU A 233 5.68 13.31 10.56
CA GLU A 233 5.78 14.56 11.33
C GLU A 233 4.58 14.84 12.26
N TYR A 234 3.52 14.00 12.21
CA TYR A 234 2.31 14.12 13.01
C TYR A 234 2.13 12.96 14.00
N ASP A 235 3.22 12.24 14.31
CA ASP A 235 3.26 11.09 15.23
C ASP A 235 2.37 9.91 14.79
N PHE A 236 2.09 9.78 13.49
CA PHE A 236 1.49 8.56 12.96
C PHE A 236 2.56 7.54 12.58
N ILE A 237 2.41 6.33 13.10
CA ILE A 237 3.23 5.18 12.75
C ILE A 237 2.85 4.70 11.35
N LEU A 238 3.76 4.87 10.41
CA LEU A 238 3.62 4.42 9.03
C LEU A 238 3.91 2.92 8.90
N GLY A 239 4.82 2.40 9.73
CA GLY A 239 5.19 1.00 9.73
C GLY A 239 6.35 0.67 10.67
N VAL A 240 6.76 -0.59 10.65
CA VAL A 240 7.92 -1.09 11.40
C VAL A 240 9.01 -1.56 10.45
N LEU A 241 10.25 -1.40 10.89
CA LEU A 241 11.46 -1.86 10.20
C LEU A 241 11.94 -3.14 10.85
N LEU A 242 11.94 -4.21 10.06
CA LEU A 242 12.28 -5.54 10.53
C LEU A 242 13.52 -6.09 9.82
N THR A 243 14.15 -7.13 10.38
CA THR A 243 15.22 -7.86 9.68
C THR A 243 14.74 -8.33 8.30
N HIS A 244 15.46 -7.92 7.26
CA HIS A 244 15.20 -8.40 5.92
C HIS A 244 15.72 -9.84 5.75
N ILE A 245 14.79 -10.80 5.69
CA ILE A 245 15.15 -12.22 5.44
C ILE A 245 15.11 -12.48 3.94
N HIS A 246 16.28 -12.61 3.31
CA HIS A 246 16.37 -12.91 1.89
C HIS A 246 15.91 -14.34 1.59
N ASN A 247 14.66 -14.50 1.17
CA ASN A 247 14.05 -15.81 1.01
C ASN A 247 14.01 -16.34 -0.44
N ARG A 248 14.77 -15.77 -1.39
CA ARG A 248 14.77 -16.13 -2.83
C ARG A 248 13.35 -16.34 -3.45
N GLY A 249 12.31 -15.75 -2.86
CA GLY A 249 10.91 -15.93 -3.29
C GLY A 249 10.22 -17.24 -2.88
N CYS A 250 10.81 -18.08 -2.01
CA CYS A 250 10.21 -19.35 -1.58
C CYS A 250 9.76 -19.26 -0.12
N PRO A 251 8.46 -19.11 0.20
CA PRO A 251 8.00 -19.13 1.58
C PRO A 251 8.47 -20.39 2.32
N LEU A 252 8.59 -20.32 3.65
CA LEU A 252 9.04 -21.47 4.47
C LEU A 252 8.18 -22.72 4.21
N SER A 253 6.89 -22.55 3.93
CA SER A 253 5.97 -23.62 3.53
C SER A 253 6.39 -24.37 2.26
N THR A 254 7.17 -23.74 1.38
CA THR A 254 7.70 -24.36 0.15
C THR A 254 9.08 -25.00 0.36
N LYS A 255 9.72 -24.74 1.51
CA LYS A 255 11.03 -25.31 1.89
C LYS A 255 10.92 -26.53 2.80
N ILE A 256 9.73 -26.81 3.35
CA ILE A 256 9.46 -28.05 4.07
C ILE A 256 9.26 -29.14 3.03
N ALA A 257 10.23 -30.05 2.90
CA ALA A 257 10.02 -31.26 2.13
C ALA A 257 8.87 -32.05 2.78
N PRO A 258 7.87 -32.56 2.02
CA PRO A 258 6.74 -33.30 2.58
C PRO A 258 7.12 -34.61 3.32
N GLU A 259 8.40 -34.96 3.38
CA GLU A 259 8.90 -36.18 4.02
C GLU A 259 9.59 -35.96 5.37
N GLU A 260 9.75 -34.72 5.85
CA GLU A 260 10.22 -34.51 7.23
C GLU A 260 9.02 -34.48 8.19
N PRO A 261 8.87 -35.46 9.10
CA PRO A 261 7.85 -35.38 10.14
C PRO A 261 8.14 -34.12 10.97
N GLY A 262 7.17 -33.19 10.99
CA GLY A 262 7.28 -31.91 11.71
C GLY A 262 7.40 -32.03 13.23
N ASP A 263 7.45 -33.26 13.73
CA ASP A 263 7.67 -33.60 15.13
C ASP A 263 9.06 -34.22 15.29
N PRO A 264 9.98 -33.61 16.07
CA PRO A 264 11.23 -34.26 16.40
C PRO A 264 10.93 -35.55 17.19
N PRO A 265 11.75 -36.61 17.01
CA PRO A 265 11.56 -37.87 17.72
C PRO A 265 11.38 -37.67 19.23
N PRO A 266 10.58 -38.50 19.92
CA PRO A 266 10.34 -38.38 21.35
C PRO A 266 11.61 -38.29 22.21
N GLU A 267 12.69 -38.87 21.72
CA GLU A 267 14.03 -38.88 22.31
C GLU A 267 14.66 -37.48 22.43
N VAL A 268 14.31 -36.56 21.53
CA VAL A 268 14.79 -35.17 21.52
C VAL A 268 13.94 -34.28 22.43
N ARG A 269 12.70 -34.67 22.72
CA ARG A 269 11.75 -33.90 23.56
C ARG A 269 12.01 -34.01 25.07
N GLN A 270 12.94 -34.86 25.50
CA GLN A 270 13.23 -35.12 26.92
C GLN A 270 14.63 -34.66 27.37
N ARG A 271 15.17 -33.58 26.79
CA ARG A 271 16.35 -32.90 27.35
C ARG A 271 16.06 -31.46 27.70
#